data_AF-A0A0B3AWX2-F1
#
_entry.id   AF-A0A0B3AWX2-F1
#
_cell.length_a   1.000
_cell.length_b   1.000
_cell.length_c   1.000
_cell.angle_alpha   90.00
_cell.angle_beta   90.00
_cell.angle_gamma   90.00
#
_symmetry.space_group_name_H-M   'P 1'
#
loop_
_entity.id
_entity.type
_entity.pdbx_description
1 polymer ?
#
loop_
_entity_poly.entity_id
_entity_poly.type
_entity_poly.pdbx_seq_one_letter_code
_entity_poly.pdbx_strand_id
1 'polypeptide(L)' 'MECKVNFIDVELKKTFEELENLDSRLYKEINKAINDVCQNAFCGRNVKKKLIQKN' A
#
# COMPACT_ATOMS: atom_id res chain seq x y z
N MET A 1 13.98 -4.00 5.66
CA MET A 1 13.46 -2.62 5.83
C MET A 1 12.04 -2.76 6.33
N GLU A 2 11.71 -2.16 7.48
CA GLU A 2 10.31 -2.08 7.91
C GLU A 2 9.60 -1.04 7.05
N CYS A 3 8.60 -1.48 6.30
CA CYS A 3 7.74 -0.58 5.55
C CYS A 3 6.75 0.07 6.49
N LYS A 4 6.64 1.40 6.44
CA LYS A 4 5.68 2.16 7.26
C LYS A 4 4.58 2.72 6.37
N VAL A 5 3.36 2.27 6.62
CA VAL A 5 2.15 2.77 5.96
C VAL A 5 1.58 3.92 6.79
N ASN A 6 1.47 5.10 6.20
CA ASN A 6 0.84 6.26 6.83
C ASN A 6 -0.44 6.60 6.04
N PHE A 7 -1.56 6.68 6.73
CA PHE A 7 -2.81 7.19 6.16
C PHE A 7 -2.80 8.72 6.23
N ILE A 8 -3.30 9.38 5.18
CA ILE A 8 -3.30 10.85 5.09
C ILE A 8 -4.25 11.50 6.09
N ASP A 9 -5.31 10.78 6.48
CA ASP A 9 -6.28 11.21 7.46
C ASP A 9 -6.79 10.02 8.30
N VAL A 10 -7.44 10.37 9.40
CA VAL A 10 -7.94 9.40 10.40
C VAL A 10 -9.17 8.65 9.91
N GLU A 11 -9.99 9.27 9.06
CA GLU A 11 -11.22 8.67 8.54
C GLU A 11 -10.88 7.54 7.57
N LEU A 12 -9.95 7.76 6.65
CA LEU A 12 -9.44 6.75 5.73
C LEU A 12 -8.85 5.55 6.46
N LYS A 13 -8.11 5.79 7.55
CA LYS A 13 -7.59 4.71 8.40
C LYS A 13 -8.73 3.89 9.00
N LYS A 14 -9.74 4.55 9.58
CA LYS A 14 -10.90 3.85 10.18
C LYS A 14 -11.68 3.06 9.14
N THR A 15 -11.97 3.65 7.98
CA THR A 15 -12.65 2.95 6.89
C THR A 15 -11.86 1.72 6.43
N PHE A 16 -10.53 1.81 6.37
CA PHE A 16 -9.68 0.68 6.04
C PHE A 16 -9.70 -0.42 7.12
N GLU A 17 -9.71 -0.06 8.40
CA GLU A 17 -9.81 -1.01 9.52
C GLU A 17 -11.19 -1.70 9.55
N GLU A 18 -12.26 -0.96 9.28
CA GLU A 18 -13.63 -1.50 9.20
C GLU A 18 -13.83 -2.41 7.99
N LEU A 19 -13.08 -2.17 6.90
CA LEU A 19 -13.16 -2.94 5.66
C LEU A 19 -12.91 -4.44 5.87
N GLU A 20 -12.08 -4.83 6.84
CA GLU A 20 -11.83 -6.23 7.17
C GLU A 20 -13.12 -7.01 7.48
N ASN A 21 -14.06 -6.35 8.17
CA ASN A 21 -15.35 -6.94 8.56
C ASN A 21 -16.44 -6.77 7.50
N LEU A 22 -16.37 -5.72 6.68
CA LEU A 22 -17.37 -5.42 5.65
C LEU A 22 -17.12 -6.18 4.35
N ASP A 23 -15.86 -6.22 3.90
CA ASP A 23 -15.43 -6.91 2.69
C ASP A 23 -14.00 -7.44 2.87
N SER A 24 -13.91 -8.63 3.47
CA SER A 24 -12.64 -9.31 3.73
C SER A 24 -11.83 -9.61 2.46
N ARG A 25 -12.49 -9.70 1.29
CA ARG A 25 -11.79 -9.92 0.02
C ARG A 25 -11.08 -8.65 -0.40
N LEU A 26 -11.80 -7.53 -0.43
CA LEU A 26 -11.23 -6.23 -0.79
C LEU A 26 -10.12 -5.84 0.18
N TYR A 27 -10.31 -6.07 1.48
CA TYR A 27 -9.28 -5.85 2.50
C TYR A 27 -7.98 -6.63 2.19
N LYS A 28 -8.08 -7.92 1.85
CA LYS A 28 -6.93 -8.76 1.47
C LYS A 28 -6.24 -8.26 0.21
N GLU A 29 -7.01 -7.86 -0.81
CA GLU A 29 -6.46 -7.33 -2.07
C GLU A 29 -5.68 -6.02 -1.84
N ILE A 30 -6.22 -5.11 -1.02
CA ILE A 30 -5.53 -3.85 -0.67
C ILE A 30 -4.28 -4.13 0.17
N ASN A 31 -4.37 -5.00 1.19
CA ASN A 31 -3.20 -5.38 1.99
C ASN A 31 -2.10 -6.03 1.15
N LYS A 32 -2.47 -6.85 0.17
CA LYS A 32 -1.50 -7.41 -0.78
C LYS A 32 -0.83 -6.31 -1.59
N ALA A 33 -1.60 -5.36 -2.14
CA ALA A 33 -1.03 -4.25 -2.90
C ALA A 33 -0.08 -3.39 -2.05
N ILE A 34 -0.45 -3.11 -0.78
CA ILE A 34 0.42 -2.42 0.18
C ILE A 34 1.72 -3.21 0.38
N ASN A 35 1.63 -4.51 0.64
CA ASN A 35 2.79 -5.37 0.85
C ASN A 35 3.70 -5.45 -0.40
N ASP A 36 3.12 -5.53 -1.59
CA ASP A 36 3.86 -5.53 -2.85
C ASP A 36 4.64 -4.22 -3.04
N VAL A 37 4.01 -3.07 -2.73
CA VAL A 37 4.68 -1.76 -2.73
C VAL A 37 5.75 -1.68 -1.64
N CYS A 38 5.49 -2.22 -0.46
CA CYS A 38 6.45 -2.26 0.65
C CYS A 38 7.70 -3.08 0.34
N GLN A 39 7.53 -4.22 -0.34
CA GLN A 39 8.65 -5.08 -0.72
C GLN A 39 9.40 -4.53 -1.94
N ASN A 40 8.70 -3.89 -2.87
CA ASN A 40 9.29 -3.31 -4.06
C ASN A 40 8.48 -2.14 -4.62
N ALA A 41 8.66 -0.95 -4.04
CA ALA A 41 7.98 0.27 -4.50
C ALA A 41 8.26 0.63 -5.97
N PHE A 42 9.31 0.04 -6.56
CA PHE A 42 9.81 0.38 -7.89
C PHE A 42 9.95 -0.79 -8.87
N CYS A 43 9.31 -1.96 -8.65
CA CYS A 43 9.49 -3.14 -9.53
C CYS A 43 8.47 -3.32 -10.67
N GLY A 44 7.54 -2.40 -10.89
CA GLY A 44 6.57 -2.50 -11.98
C GLY A 44 7.18 -2.18 -13.35
N ARG A 45 6.76 -2.90 -14.41
CA ARG A 45 7.17 -2.62 -15.82
C ARG A 45 6.93 -1.17 -16.23
N ASN A 46 5.93 -0.51 -15.64
CA ASN A 46 5.53 0.87 -15.92
C ASN A 46 6.09 1.90 -14.92
N VAL A 47 6.93 1.51 -13.96
CA VAL A 47 7.54 2.46 -13.03
C VAL A 47 8.45 3.40 -13.81
N LYS A 48 8.20 4.70 -13.70
CA LYS A 48 9.05 5.74 -14.30
C LYS A 48 10.39 5.74 -13.56
N LYS A 49 11.36 4.97 -14.05
CA LYS A 49 12.69 4.80 -13.43
C LYS A 49 13.42 6.11 -13.11
N LYS A 50 13.09 7.19 -13.82
CA LYS A 50 13.60 8.55 -13.58
C LYS A 50 13.16 9.18 -12.26
N LEU A 51 12.08 8.70 -11.64
CA LEU A 51 11.55 9.18 -10.36
C LEU A 51 12.07 8.37 -9.17
N ILE A 52 12.79 7.27 -9.43
CA ILE A 52 13.46 6.50 -8.39
C ILE A 52 14.66 7.33 -7.94
N GLN A 53 14.75 7.66 -6.65
CA GLN A 53 15.94 8.28 -6.09
C GLN A 53 17.14 7.36 -6.36
N LYS A 54 18.12 7.87 -7.11
CA LYS A 54 19.41 7.21 -7.27
C LYS A 54 20.26 7.62 -6.08
N ASN A 55 20.75 6.63 -5.34
CA ASN A 55 21.86 6.83 -4.42
C ASN A 55 23.13 7.19 -5.19
#